data_AF-A0A4V2N2Z0-F1
#
_entry.id   AF-A0A4V2N2Z0-F1
#
_cell.length_a   1.000
_cell.length_b   1.000
_cell.length_c   1.000
_cell.angle_alpha   90.00
_cell.angle_beta   90.00
_cell.angle_gamma   90.00
#
_symmetry.space_group_name_H-M   'P 1'
#
loop_
_entity.id
_entity.type
_entity.pdbx_description
1 polymer ?
#
loop_
_entity_poly.entity_id
_entity_poly.type
_entity_poly.pdbx_seq_one_letter_code
_entity_poly.pdbx_strand_id
1 'polypeptide(L)' 'MNHITMHGSLTVNGRTVIVHVGDGEANATVDGTHFNVRSLWHLYQLLRLLV' A
#
# COMPACT_ATOMS: atom_id res chain seq x y z
N MET A 1 6.12 -12.12 -21.08
CA MET A 1 6.82 -11.12 -20.26
C MET A 1 6.43 -11.40 -18.82
N ASN A 2 7.39 -11.79 -17.99
CA ASN A 2 7.10 -12.16 -16.59
C ASN A 2 7.07 -10.88 -15.76
N HIS A 3 6.04 -10.72 -14.94
CA HIS A 3 5.91 -9.63 -13.99
C HIS A 3 5.97 -10.17 -12.57
N ILE A 4 6.61 -9.42 -11.67
CA ILE A 4 6.67 -9.75 -10.25
C ILE A 4 5.70 -8.83 -9.53
N THR A 5 4.70 -9.41 -8.86
CA THR A 5 3.82 -8.69 -7.95
C THR A 5 4.13 -9.07 -6.51
N MET A 6 3.94 -8.12 -5.61
CA MET A 6 4.09 -8.28 -4.17
C MET A 6 2.80 -7.82 -3.49
N HIS A 7 2.28 -8.68 -2.63
CA HIS A 7 1.11 -8.39 -1.80
C HIS A 7 1.52 -8.47 -0.33
N GLY A 8 1.10 -7.50 0.47
CA GLY A 8 1.35 -7.49 1.90
C GLY A 8 0.22 -6.83 2.67
N SER A 9 0.07 -7.19 3.94
CA SER A 9 -0.84 -6.51 4.86
C SER A 9 -0.07 -5.98 6.07
N LEU A 10 -0.48 -4.82 6.56
CA LEU A 10 0.05 -4.19 7.76
C LEU A 10 -1.10 -3.69 8.62
N THR A 11 -1.06 -3.95 9.92
CA THR A 11 -1.95 -3.31 10.87
C THR A 11 -1.27 -2.08 11.46
N VAL A 12 -1.84 -0.89 11.25
CA VAL A 12 -1.35 0.38 11.81
C VAL A 12 -2.47 1.00 12.64
N ASN A 13 -2.22 1.20 13.94
CA ASN A 13 -3.18 1.84 14.85
C ASN A 13 -4.59 1.22 14.79
N GLY A 14 -4.67 -0.12 14.70
CA GLY A 14 -5.93 -0.86 14.58
C GLY A 14 -6.55 -0.89 13.18
N ARG A 15 -6.00 -0.17 12.20
CA ARG A 15 -6.44 -0.15 10.80
C ARG A 15 -5.67 -1.15 9.97
N THR A 16 -6.37 -1.84 9.07
CA THR A 16 -5.73 -2.80 8.17
C THR A 16 -5.38 -2.10 6.86
N VAL A 17 -4.10 -2.12 6.51
CA VAL A 17 -3.56 -1.61 5.25
C VAL A 17 -3.17 -2.81 4.38
N ILE A 18 -3.80 -2.97 3.22
CA ILE A 18 -3.44 -3.97 2.22
C ILE A 18 -2.65 -3.26 1.12
N VAL A 19 -1.45 -3.75 0.81
CA VAL A 19 -0.57 -3.17 -0.20
C VAL A 19 -0.38 -4.16 -1.33
N HIS A 20 -0.47 -3.67 -2.56
CA HIS A 20 -0.17 -4.40 -3.77
C HIS A 20 0.86 -3.58 -4.57
N VAL A 21 2.04 -4.15 -4.82
CA VAL A 21 3.12 -3.55 -5.61
C VAL A 21 3.37 -4.43 -6.84
N GLY A 22 3.41 -3.86 -8.03
CA GLY A 22 3.68 -4.60 -9.26
C GLY A 22 3.88 -3.65 -10.44
N ASP A 23 4.76 -4.03 -11.37
CA ASP A 23 4.93 -3.34 -12.67
C ASP A 23 5.10 -1.81 -12.60
N GLY A 24 5.77 -1.32 -11.54
CA GLY A 24 6.03 0.11 -11.34
C GLY A 24 4.90 0.87 -10.65
N GLU A 25 3.82 0.20 -10.29
CA GLU A 25 2.73 0.76 -9.49
C GLU A 25 2.70 0.14 -8.09
N ALA A 26 2.27 0.94 -7.12
CA ALA A 26 1.77 0.39 -5.87
C ALA A 26 0.40 0.98 -5.56
N ASN A 27 -0.44 0.15 -4.96
CA ASN A 27 -1.77 0.49 -4.52
C ASN A 27 -1.90 0.05 -3.06
N ALA A 28 -2.56 0.88 -2.25
CA ALA A 28 -2.84 0.57 -0.87
C ALA A 28 -4.34 0.68 -0.61
N THR A 29 -4.91 -0.24 0.15
CA THR A 29 -6.29 -0.17 0.62
C THR A 29 -6.26 -0.03 2.13
N VAL A 30 -6.84 1.04 2.67
CA VAL A 30 -6.96 1.28 4.11
C VAL A 30 -8.44 1.34 4.46
N ASP A 31 -8.91 0.43 5.32
CA ASP A 31 -10.31 0.37 5.77
C ASP A 31 -11.33 0.42 4.60
N GLY A 32 -11.01 -0.25 3.48
CA GLY A 32 -11.83 -0.28 2.26
C GLY A 32 -11.61 0.90 1.30
N THR A 33 -10.81 1.90 1.66
CA THR A 33 -10.46 3.04 0.80
C THR A 33 -9.18 2.77 0.00
N HIS A 34 -9.24 2.89 -1.32
CA HIS A 34 -8.09 2.69 -2.20
C HIS A 34 -7.26 3.97 -2.37
N PHE A 35 -5.94 3.81 -2.33
CA PHE A 35 -4.93 4.84 -2.53
C PHE A 35 -3.96 4.37 -3.62
N ASN A 36 -3.77 5.20 -4.64
CA ASN A 36 -2.71 5.01 -5.61
C ASN A 36 -1.40 5.51 -4.98
N VAL A 37 -0.50 4.60 -4.62
CA VAL A 37 0.80 4.92 -4.02
C VAL A 37 1.87 4.69 -5.07
N ARG A 38 2.20 5.73 -5.83
CA ARG A 38 3.16 5.68 -6.95
C ARG A 38 4.61 5.31 -6.55
N SER A 39 4.89 5.15 -5.27
CA SER A 39 6.18 4.75 -4.73
C SER A 39 6.06 4.28 -3.28
N LEU A 40 7.07 3.56 -2.79
CA LEU A 40 7.20 3.21 -1.37
C LEU A 40 7.24 4.45 -0.47
N TRP A 41 7.70 5.59 -0.98
CA TRP A 41 7.67 6.86 -0.25
C TRP A 41 6.25 7.37 -0.05
N HIS A 42 5.39 7.35 -1.08
CA HIS A 42 3.98 7.71 -0.91
C HIS A 42 3.27 6.76 0.04
N LEU A 43 3.60 5.47 0.01
CA LEU A 43 3.11 4.51 0.98
C LEU A 43 3.54 4.90 2.40
N TYR A 44 4.82 5.21 2.62
CA TYR A 44 5.30 5.68 3.92
C TYR A 44 4.56 6.94 4.40
N GLN A 45 4.33 7.91 3.51
CA GLN A 45 3.55 9.11 3.85
C GLN A 45 2.11 8.79 4.24
N LEU A 46 1.45 7.87 3.52
CA LEU A 46 0.12 7.39 3.88
C LEU A 46 0.10 6.75 5.26
N LEU A 47 1.08 5.88 5.57
CA LEU A 47 1.18 5.23 6.87
C LEU A 47 1.39 6.23 8.02
N ARG A 48 2.08 7.35 7.77
CA ARG A 48 2.24 8.44 8.75
C ARG A 48 0.94 9.17 9.08
N LEU A 49 -0.07 9.10 8.23
CA LEU A 49 -1.39 9.69 8.51
C LEU A 49 -2.26 8.76 9.36
N LEU A 50 -1.84 7.51 9.56
CA LEU A 50 -2.58 6.49 10.31
C LEU A 50 -2.07 6.32 11.75
N VAL A 51 -0.92 6.90 12.09
CA VAL A 51 -0.39 6.98 13.47
C VAL A 51 -0.93 8.18 14.21
#